data_AF-A0A3D8RJ06-F1
#
_entry.id   AF-A0A3D8RJ06-F1
#
_cell.length_a   1.000
_cell.length_b   1.000
_cell.length_c   1.000
_cell.angle_alpha   90.00
_cell.angle_beta   90.00
_cell.angle_gamma   90.00
#
_symmetry.space_group_name_H-M   'P 1'
#
loop_
_entity.id
_entity.type
_entity.pdbx_description
1 polymer ?
#
loop_
_entity_poly.entity_id
_entity_poly.type
_entity_poly.pdbx_seq_one_letter_code
_entity_poly.pdbx_strand_id
1 'polypeptide(L)'
;MEEFEVSYSLDNEEQFWEELHDIVSTKCPTHQLIDNTLRSYLHFTTNFKDEYLHSEEEIARCCEKLSTSELFAENQDYVRRQIVYCLLQEDEPATLQVVASFLLFDGRANETTFEMMNNEGSFPRLIEMIKLGKRDDGKLHRLLLELLYEMSRMQRLSTEDLGQVDDDFVASLFQIIEEYSDDVEDPYHYPVIRVLLVLNEQYMVASTTSTTEEAPAQPLTNRVIKILSLQGSSYMTFGENIILLLNRETETSLQLLILKLLYLLFTTKATHEYFYTNDLRVLLDVIIRNLLDLPNELVSLRHTYLRVLYPLLAHTQLSQPPHYKRDEILKVLSLLGGSSNAHFAPADDTTVRLVERVARVSWLREEDISEGQVARKLLGISLSPSQSASCVSVVDIAAVSEKPGVQTPSRKAEFDESLHDEEGENVEKKRRHPPPPVPPIKLAVNGIVKKLPPQAPPRRRTKLKTIAASDSGESPVGES
;
A
#
# COMPACT_ATOMS: atom_id res chain seq x y z
N MET A 1 -20.96 -14.56 -44.23
CA MET A 1 -19.62 -14.41 -43.65
C MET A 1 -19.11 -15.83 -43.62
N GLU A 2 -18.27 -16.21 -44.57
CA GLU A 2 -17.85 -17.61 -44.74
C GLU A 2 -16.98 -18.00 -43.54
N GLU A 3 -17.51 -18.85 -42.68
CA GLU A 3 -16.77 -19.51 -41.61
C GLU A 3 -15.64 -20.33 -42.25
N PHE A 4 -14.41 -19.83 -42.14
CA PHE A 4 -13.22 -20.60 -42.45
C PHE A 4 -12.97 -21.56 -41.27
N GLU A 5 -13.81 -22.57 -41.16
CA GLU A 5 -13.73 -23.58 -40.11
C GLU A 5 -12.62 -24.58 -40.48
N VAL A 6 -11.37 -24.19 -40.24
CA VAL A 6 -10.25 -25.14 -40.27
C VAL A 6 -10.41 -26.02 -39.04
N SER A 7 -10.89 -27.24 -39.24
CA SER A 7 -10.98 -28.25 -38.18
C SER A 7 -9.59 -28.80 -37.90
N TYR A 8 -9.03 -28.46 -36.74
CA TYR A 8 -7.77 -29.03 -36.26
C TYR A 8 -8.05 -30.31 -35.48
N SER A 9 -7.26 -31.35 -35.71
CA SER A 9 -7.27 -32.59 -34.92
C SER A 9 -5.86 -32.78 -34.40
N LEU A 10 -5.66 -32.63 -33.09
CA LEU A 10 -4.35 -32.72 -32.44
C LEU A 10 -4.28 -34.00 -31.61
N ASP A 11 -3.18 -34.74 -31.73
CA ASP A 11 -2.95 -35.98 -31.01
C ASP A 11 -2.19 -35.74 -29.69
N ASN A 12 -1.45 -34.63 -29.58
CA ASN A 12 -0.63 -34.32 -28.41
C ASN A 12 -0.35 -32.81 -28.26
N GLU A 13 0.20 -32.42 -27.11
CA GLU A 13 0.54 -31.04 -26.77
C GLU A 13 1.66 -30.45 -27.65
N GLU A 14 2.62 -31.26 -28.11
CA GLU A 14 3.72 -30.78 -28.97
C GLU A 14 3.16 -30.26 -30.31
N GLN A 15 2.22 -30.97 -30.90
CA GLN A 15 1.52 -30.56 -32.13
C GLN A 15 0.76 -29.24 -31.94
N PHE A 16 0.12 -29.03 -30.78
CA PHE A 16 -0.53 -27.74 -30.48
C PHE A 16 0.46 -26.58 -30.57
N TRP A 17 1.66 -26.73 -29.98
CA TRP A 17 2.66 -25.68 -29.95
C TRP A 17 3.35 -25.44 -31.30
N GLU A 18 3.48 -26.48 -32.12
CA GLU A 18 3.98 -26.41 -33.49
C GLU A 18 2.98 -25.72 -34.41
N GLU A 19 1.71 -26.13 -34.40
CA GLU A 19 0.65 -25.50 -35.21
C GLU A 19 0.46 -24.03 -34.83
N LEU A 20 0.47 -23.70 -33.53
CA LEU A 20 0.42 -22.31 -33.09
C LEU A 20 1.62 -21.50 -33.61
N HIS A 21 2.81 -22.11 -33.67
CA HIS A 21 3.99 -21.47 -34.23
C HIS A 21 3.85 -21.23 -35.73
N ASP A 22 3.32 -22.19 -36.48
CA ASP A 22 3.11 -22.09 -37.92
C ASP A 22 2.07 -21.01 -38.26
N ILE A 23 0.99 -20.90 -37.49
CA ILE A 23 -0.01 -19.83 -37.62
C ILE A 23 0.68 -18.46 -37.50
N VAL A 24 1.40 -18.19 -36.41
CA VAL A 24 2.01 -16.87 -36.19
C VAL A 24 3.23 -16.58 -37.08
N SER A 25 3.80 -17.62 -37.70
CA SER A 25 4.93 -17.50 -38.65
C SER A 25 4.48 -17.31 -40.11
N THR A 26 3.17 -17.25 -40.36
CA THR A 26 2.63 -17.04 -41.71
C THR A 26 3.03 -15.66 -42.25
N LYS A 27 3.64 -15.63 -43.44
CA LYS A 27 4.02 -14.37 -44.11
C LYS A 27 2.78 -13.59 -44.55
N CYS A 28 2.61 -12.39 -44.01
CA CYS A 28 1.44 -11.56 -44.24
C CYS A 28 1.81 -10.24 -44.95
N PRO A 29 1.92 -10.19 -46.29
CA PRO A 29 2.25 -8.98 -47.02
C PRO A 29 1.12 -7.93 -47.04
N THR A 30 -0.09 -8.27 -46.60
CA THR A 30 -1.24 -7.37 -46.59
C THR A 30 -1.96 -7.41 -45.24
N HIS A 31 -2.59 -6.31 -44.86
CA HIS A 31 -3.38 -6.21 -43.63
C HIS A 31 -4.49 -7.27 -43.54
N GLN A 32 -5.13 -7.61 -44.68
CA GLN A 32 -6.14 -8.66 -44.72
C GLN A 32 -5.58 -10.04 -44.32
N LEU A 33 -4.34 -10.35 -44.72
CA LEU A 33 -3.70 -11.60 -44.33
C LEU A 33 -3.31 -11.58 -42.84
N ILE A 34 -2.91 -10.42 -42.31
CA ILE A 34 -2.69 -10.26 -40.86
C ILE A 34 -3.99 -10.54 -40.12
N ASP A 35 -5.11 -9.93 -40.53
CA ASP A 35 -6.41 -10.14 -39.89
C ASP A 35 -6.84 -11.61 -39.92
N ASN A 36 -6.64 -12.29 -41.05
CA ASN A 36 -6.92 -13.73 -41.18
C ASN A 36 -6.06 -14.55 -40.23
N THR A 37 -4.75 -14.25 -40.14
CA THR A 37 -3.84 -14.94 -39.22
C THR A 37 -4.20 -14.71 -37.76
N LEU A 38 -4.59 -13.48 -37.39
CA LEU A 38 -5.05 -13.18 -36.03
C LEU A 38 -6.36 -13.90 -35.69
N ARG A 39 -7.30 -13.99 -36.64
CA ARG A 39 -8.52 -14.80 -36.46
C ARG A 39 -8.20 -16.28 -36.30
N SER A 40 -7.29 -16.84 -37.11
CA SER A 40 -6.84 -18.22 -36.95
C SER A 40 -6.17 -18.46 -35.60
N TYR A 41 -5.33 -17.52 -35.15
CA TYR A 41 -4.69 -17.57 -33.83
C TYR A 41 -5.74 -17.58 -32.70
N LEU A 42 -6.72 -16.66 -32.73
CA LEU A 42 -7.77 -16.58 -31.72
C LEU A 42 -8.66 -17.83 -31.75
N HIS A 43 -9.11 -18.27 -32.92
CA HIS A 43 -9.93 -19.47 -33.06
C HIS A 43 -9.18 -20.74 -32.60
N PHE A 44 -7.90 -20.89 -32.97
CA PHE A 44 -7.10 -22.03 -32.56
C PHE A 44 -6.86 -22.06 -31.05
N THR A 45 -6.47 -20.92 -30.45
CA THR A 45 -6.22 -20.84 -29.01
C THR A 45 -7.49 -21.00 -28.17
N THR A 46 -8.64 -20.54 -28.66
CA THR A 46 -9.92 -20.68 -27.98
C THR A 46 -10.46 -22.10 -28.04
N ASN A 47 -10.40 -22.76 -29.20
CA ASN A 47 -10.90 -24.13 -29.38
C ASN A 47 -10.17 -25.15 -28.49
N PHE A 48 -8.87 -25.00 -28.31
CA PHE A 48 -8.05 -25.92 -27.51
C PHE A 48 -7.75 -25.41 -26.10
N LYS A 49 -8.37 -24.30 -25.68
CA LYS A 49 -8.12 -23.68 -24.38
C LYS A 49 -8.34 -24.66 -23.22
N ASP A 50 -9.43 -25.41 -23.26
CA ASP A 50 -9.78 -26.34 -22.20
C ASP A 50 -8.96 -27.63 -22.24
N GLU A 51 -8.23 -27.90 -23.32
CA GLU A 51 -7.43 -29.13 -23.52
C GLU A 51 -5.94 -28.93 -23.23
N TYR A 52 -5.36 -27.78 -23.61
CA TYR A 52 -3.92 -27.53 -23.52
C TYR A 52 -3.54 -26.24 -22.77
N LEU A 53 -4.50 -25.39 -22.39
CA LEU A 53 -4.23 -24.10 -21.72
C LEU A 53 -4.86 -24.04 -20.32
N HIS A 54 -4.42 -24.94 -19.45
CA HIS A 54 -4.96 -25.07 -18.10
C HIS A 54 -4.39 -24.04 -17.11
N SER A 55 -3.15 -23.60 -17.33
CA SER A 55 -2.37 -22.72 -16.46
C SER A 55 -2.16 -21.32 -17.06
N GLU A 56 -1.91 -20.35 -16.18
CA GLU A 56 -1.54 -18.99 -16.60
C GLU A 56 -0.21 -18.96 -17.37
N GLU A 57 0.70 -19.90 -17.10
CA GLU A 57 1.98 -20.03 -17.79
C GLU A 57 1.80 -20.46 -19.26
N GLU A 58 0.90 -21.40 -19.54
CA GLU A 58 0.58 -21.83 -20.90
C GLU A 58 -0.08 -20.70 -21.70
N ILE A 59 -1.00 -19.96 -21.09
CA ILE A 59 -1.61 -18.78 -21.72
C ILE A 59 -0.55 -17.70 -21.99
N ALA A 60 0.36 -17.47 -21.04
CA ALA A 60 1.47 -16.54 -21.24
C ALA A 60 2.39 -16.98 -22.39
N ARG A 61 2.64 -18.29 -22.54
CA ARG A 61 3.41 -18.86 -23.66
C ARG A 61 2.71 -18.65 -25.01
N CYS A 62 1.38 -18.73 -25.06
CA CYS A 62 0.62 -18.36 -26.26
C CYS A 62 0.79 -16.88 -26.62
N CYS A 63 0.74 -16.00 -25.63
CA CYS A 63 0.93 -14.56 -25.82
C CYS A 63 2.37 -14.27 -26.30
N GLU A 64 3.36 -14.91 -25.68
CA GLU A 64 4.78 -14.79 -26.03
C GLU A 64 5.05 -15.24 -27.47
N LYS A 65 4.45 -16.34 -27.93
CA LYS A 65 4.58 -16.81 -29.31
C LYS A 65 4.08 -15.77 -30.32
N LEU A 66 2.96 -15.10 -30.03
CA LEU A 66 2.49 -14.01 -30.89
C LEU A 66 3.41 -12.79 -30.79
N SER A 67 3.80 -12.36 -29.60
CA SER A 67 4.63 -11.15 -29.41
C SER A 67 6.04 -11.27 -29.97
N THR A 68 6.59 -12.49 -30.03
CA THR A 68 7.94 -12.77 -30.57
C THR A 68 7.94 -13.16 -32.05
N SER A 69 6.76 -13.28 -32.67
CA SER A 69 6.64 -13.62 -34.09
C SER A 69 7.16 -12.52 -35.01
N GLU A 70 7.63 -12.89 -36.21
CA GLU A 70 7.99 -11.94 -37.26
C GLU A 70 6.77 -11.08 -37.67
N LEU A 71 5.57 -11.68 -37.67
CA LEU A 71 4.29 -11.00 -37.92
C LEU A 71 4.12 -9.78 -37.01
N PHE A 72 4.29 -9.99 -35.70
CA PHE A 72 4.15 -8.92 -34.72
C PHE A 72 5.29 -7.92 -34.82
N ALA A 73 6.53 -8.39 -34.92
CA ALA A 73 7.72 -7.53 -34.99
C ALA A 73 7.64 -6.50 -36.12
N GLU A 74 7.13 -6.89 -37.30
CA GLU A 74 6.97 -6.01 -38.47
C GLU A 74 5.72 -5.12 -38.42
N ASN A 75 4.68 -5.49 -37.66
CA ASN A 75 3.35 -4.86 -37.72
C ASN A 75 2.76 -4.49 -36.34
N GLN A 76 3.61 -4.19 -35.36
CA GLN A 76 3.20 -4.10 -33.94
C GLN A 76 1.97 -3.22 -33.71
N ASP A 77 1.95 -1.98 -34.23
CA ASP A 77 0.85 -1.04 -34.01
C ASP A 77 -0.46 -1.52 -34.65
N TYR A 78 -0.38 -2.15 -35.83
CA TYR A 78 -1.55 -2.68 -36.51
C TYR A 78 -2.12 -3.87 -35.74
N VAL A 79 -1.26 -4.82 -35.32
CA VAL A 79 -1.70 -5.99 -34.55
C VAL A 79 -2.30 -5.58 -33.21
N ARG A 80 -1.68 -4.65 -32.47
CA ARG A 80 -2.25 -4.08 -31.24
C ARG A 80 -3.63 -3.50 -31.48
N ARG A 81 -3.80 -2.68 -32.53
CA ARG A 81 -5.08 -2.06 -32.85
C ARG A 81 -6.16 -3.10 -33.16
N GLN A 82 -5.82 -4.15 -33.90
CA GLN A 82 -6.78 -5.22 -34.19
C GLN A 82 -7.21 -5.98 -32.94
N ILE A 83 -6.28 -6.25 -32.02
CA ILE A 83 -6.61 -6.94 -30.76
C ILE A 83 -7.44 -6.02 -29.84
N VAL A 84 -7.14 -4.71 -29.81
CA VAL A 84 -7.98 -3.72 -29.12
C VAL A 84 -9.39 -3.68 -29.73
N TYR A 85 -9.53 -3.64 -31.06
CA TYR A 85 -10.84 -3.69 -31.70
C TYR A 85 -11.58 -5.00 -31.45
N CYS A 86 -10.87 -6.12 -31.32
CA CYS A 86 -11.46 -7.37 -30.88
C CYS A 86 -12.04 -7.25 -29.46
N LEU A 87 -11.31 -6.66 -28.49
CA LEU A 87 -11.84 -6.39 -27.14
C LEU A 87 -13.12 -5.54 -27.16
N LEU A 88 -13.20 -4.57 -28.08
CA LEU A 88 -14.33 -3.65 -28.17
C LEU A 88 -15.58 -4.27 -28.82
N GLN A 89 -15.42 -5.29 -29.66
CA GLN A 89 -16.49 -5.82 -30.52
C GLN A 89 -16.91 -7.25 -30.16
N GLU A 90 -16.05 -8.00 -29.48
CA GLU A 90 -16.30 -9.40 -29.12
C GLU A 90 -17.13 -9.51 -27.83
N ASP A 91 -17.99 -10.52 -27.78
CA ASP A 91 -18.80 -10.88 -26.61
C ASP A 91 -18.55 -12.32 -26.14
N GLU A 92 -17.85 -13.14 -26.93
CA GLU A 92 -17.53 -14.52 -26.56
C GLU A 92 -16.49 -14.58 -25.40
N PRO A 93 -16.81 -15.20 -24.24
CA PRO A 93 -15.91 -15.21 -23.08
C PRO A 93 -14.56 -15.88 -23.33
N ALA A 94 -14.53 -16.96 -24.13
CA ALA A 94 -13.29 -17.66 -24.44
C ALA A 94 -12.32 -16.78 -25.22
N THR A 95 -12.82 -16.11 -26.26
CA THR A 95 -12.07 -15.17 -27.10
C THR A 95 -11.63 -13.94 -26.30
N LEU A 96 -12.54 -13.35 -25.51
CA LEU A 96 -12.22 -12.22 -24.64
C LEU A 96 -11.11 -12.55 -23.63
N GLN A 97 -11.05 -13.78 -23.12
CA GLN A 97 -9.97 -14.17 -22.22
C GLN A 97 -8.61 -14.15 -22.93
N VAL A 98 -8.50 -14.72 -24.14
CA VAL A 98 -7.24 -14.70 -24.90
C VAL A 98 -6.83 -13.27 -25.26
N VAL A 99 -7.79 -12.46 -25.72
CA VAL A 99 -7.57 -11.05 -26.07
C VAL A 99 -7.08 -10.25 -24.85
N ALA A 100 -7.77 -10.35 -23.71
CA ALA A 100 -7.40 -9.65 -22.49
C ALA A 100 -6.04 -10.14 -21.95
N SER A 101 -5.73 -11.43 -22.06
CA SER A 101 -4.43 -11.98 -21.69
C SER A 101 -3.30 -11.41 -22.54
N PHE A 102 -3.50 -11.31 -23.86
CA PHE A 102 -2.50 -10.71 -24.74
C PHE A 102 -2.29 -9.22 -24.43
N LEU A 103 -3.37 -8.44 -24.28
CA LEU A 103 -3.28 -7.01 -23.99
C LEU A 103 -2.58 -6.74 -22.65
N LEU A 104 -2.85 -7.57 -21.63
CA LEU A 104 -2.18 -7.48 -20.35
C LEU A 104 -0.69 -7.88 -20.45
N PHE A 105 -0.38 -8.93 -21.20
CA PHE A 105 0.99 -9.41 -21.42
C PHE A 105 1.84 -8.36 -22.16
N ASP A 106 1.37 -7.91 -23.33
CA ASP A 106 2.07 -6.92 -24.15
C ASP A 106 2.09 -5.54 -23.46
N GLY A 107 1.01 -5.13 -22.80
CA GLY A 107 0.94 -3.85 -22.08
C GLY A 107 1.89 -3.75 -20.88
N ARG A 108 2.16 -4.86 -20.18
CA ARG A 108 3.17 -4.91 -19.10
C ARG A 108 4.59 -4.72 -19.64
N ALA A 109 4.85 -5.13 -20.89
CA ALA A 109 6.14 -4.97 -21.54
C ALA A 109 6.26 -3.66 -22.33
N ASN A 110 5.15 -3.15 -22.85
CA ASN A 110 5.08 -1.98 -23.73
C ASN A 110 3.87 -1.10 -23.42
N GLU A 111 4.15 0.11 -22.92
CA GLU A 111 3.13 1.08 -22.53
C GLU A 111 2.23 1.52 -23.71
N THR A 112 2.71 1.43 -24.96
CA THR A 112 1.95 1.85 -26.14
C THR A 112 0.64 1.07 -26.30
N THR A 113 0.57 -0.16 -25.79
CA THR A 113 -0.64 -0.98 -25.80
C THR A 113 -1.72 -0.37 -24.90
N PHE A 114 -1.36 0.04 -23.69
CA PHE A 114 -2.30 0.72 -22.80
C PHE A 114 -2.66 2.12 -23.31
N GLU A 115 -1.71 2.85 -23.91
CA GLU A 115 -1.99 4.13 -24.58
C GLU A 115 -3.04 3.94 -25.69
N MET A 116 -2.85 2.94 -26.56
CA MET A 116 -3.79 2.63 -27.63
C MET A 116 -5.15 2.21 -27.09
N MET A 117 -5.19 1.37 -26.04
CA MET A 117 -6.44 1.01 -25.37
C MET A 117 -7.19 2.23 -24.83
N ASN A 118 -6.47 3.17 -24.21
CA ASN A 118 -7.08 4.39 -23.69
C ASN A 118 -7.66 5.26 -24.82
N ASN A 119 -6.89 5.44 -25.90
CA ASN A 119 -7.29 6.25 -27.06
C ASN A 119 -8.48 5.68 -27.85
N GLU A 120 -8.60 4.35 -27.94
CA GLU A 120 -9.66 3.68 -28.69
C GLU A 120 -10.92 3.40 -27.84
N GLY A 121 -10.95 3.80 -26.56
CA GLY A 121 -12.13 3.70 -25.71
C GLY A 121 -12.31 2.36 -25.00
N SER A 122 -11.23 1.65 -24.68
CA SER A 122 -11.29 0.39 -23.92
C SER A 122 -11.79 0.57 -22.49
N PHE A 123 -11.60 1.74 -21.86
CA PHE A 123 -12.01 1.96 -20.46
C PHE A 123 -13.52 1.79 -20.24
N PRO A 124 -14.42 2.49 -20.97
CA PRO A 124 -15.86 2.27 -20.86
C PRO A 124 -16.26 0.81 -21.11
N ARG A 125 -15.65 0.16 -22.11
CA ARG A 125 -15.93 -1.25 -22.43
C ARG A 125 -15.53 -2.19 -21.29
N LEU A 126 -14.38 -1.97 -20.65
CA LEU A 126 -13.96 -2.76 -19.50
C LEU A 126 -14.92 -2.60 -18.32
N ILE A 127 -15.38 -1.37 -18.03
CA ILE A 127 -16.38 -1.12 -16.98
C ILE A 127 -17.68 -1.88 -17.26
N GLU A 128 -18.18 -1.81 -18.51
CA GLU A 128 -19.38 -2.53 -18.93
C GLU A 128 -19.22 -4.05 -18.72
N MET A 129 -18.14 -4.63 -19.24
CA MET A 129 -17.91 -6.08 -19.14
C MET A 129 -17.71 -6.55 -17.69
N ILE A 130 -17.04 -5.76 -16.85
CA ILE A 130 -16.87 -6.09 -15.42
C ILE A 130 -18.21 -6.02 -14.68
N LYS A 131 -19.09 -5.07 -15.05
CA LYS A 131 -20.42 -4.90 -14.45
C LYS A 131 -21.39 -6.01 -14.87
N LEU A 132 -21.35 -6.41 -16.15
CA LEU A 132 -22.22 -7.46 -16.71
C LEU A 132 -21.68 -8.88 -16.50
N GLY A 133 -20.37 -9.01 -16.27
CA GLY A 133 -19.68 -10.28 -16.17
C GLY A 133 -20.28 -11.18 -15.10
N LYS A 134 -20.64 -12.40 -15.50
CA LYS A 134 -21.07 -13.43 -14.55
C LYS A 134 -19.86 -13.88 -13.76
N ARG A 135 -19.96 -13.84 -12.43
CA ARG A 135 -18.92 -14.37 -11.53
C ARG A 135 -18.70 -15.88 -11.68
N ASP A 136 -19.59 -16.57 -12.38
CA ASP A 136 -19.46 -18.00 -12.71
C ASP A 136 -18.22 -18.29 -13.59
N ASP A 137 -17.85 -17.37 -14.51
CA ASP A 137 -16.55 -17.43 -15.20
C ASP A 137 -15.54 -16.56 -14.45
N GLY A 138 -15.07 -17.12 -13.34
CA GLY A 138 -14.26 -16.34 -12.44
C GLY A 138 -12.86 -15.98 -12.95
N LYS A 139 -12.41 -16.61 -14.05
CA LYS A 139 -11.11 -16.31 -14.66
C LYS A 139 -11.17 -15.04 -15.49
N LEU A 140 -12.15 -14.93 -16.38
CA LEU A 140 -12.30 -13.74 -17.23
C LEU A 140 -12.54 -12.48 -16.41
N HIS A 141 -13.43 -12.53 -15.40
CA HIS A 141 -13.73 -11.36 -14.58
C HIS A 141 -12.50 -10.82 -13.84
N ARG A 142 -11.66 -11.70 -13.25
CA ARG A 142 -10.39 -11.30 -12.63
C ARG A 142 -9.42 -10.69 -13.63
N LEU A 143 -9.30 -11.30 -14.81
CA LEU A 143 -8.43 -10.79 -15.86
C LEU A 143 -8.85 -9.40 -16.35
N LEU A 144 -10.16 -9.15 -16.49
CA LEU A 144 -10.68 -7.82 -16.85
C LEU A 144 -10.41 -6.78 -15.74
N LEU A 145 -10.55 -7.15 -14.47
CA LEU A 145 -10.19 -6.28 -13.33
C LEU A 145 -8.70 -5.93 -13.34
N GLU A 146 -7.83 -6.92 -13.60
CA GLU A 146 -6.38 -6.69 -13.72
C GLU A 146 -6.03 -5.78 -14.90
N LEU A 147 -6.66 -6.00 -16.05
CA LEU A 147 -6.45 -5.19 -17.24
C LEU A 147 -6.93 -3.74 -17.03
N LEU A 148 -8.09 -3.56 -16.40
CA LEU A 148 -8.59 -2.24 -16.01
C LEU A 148 -7.61 -1.55 -15.05
N TYR A 149 -7.08 -2.27 -14.07
CA TYR A 149 -6.11 -1.74 -13.12
C TYR A 149 -4.82 -1.30 -13.80
N GLU A 150 -4.15 -2.16 -14.57
CA GLU A 150 -2.85 -1.81 -15.18
C GLU A 150 -3.01 -0.68 -16.20
N MET A 151 -4.05 -0.72 -17.05
CA MET A 151 -4.32 0.36 -18.00
C MET A 151 -4.56 1.69 -17.27
N SER A 152 -5.41 1.69 -16.24
CA SER A 152 -5.73 2.91 -15.47
C SER A 152 -4.60 3.36 -14.55
N ARG A 153 -3.61 2.52 -14.29
CA ARG A 153 -2.42 2.88 -13.51
C ARG A 153 -1.38 3.58 -14.37
N MET A 154 -1.20 3.09 -15.59
CA MET A 154 -0.23 3.62 -16.55
C MET A 154 -0.75 4.84 -17.30
N GLN A 155 -2.04 4.83 -17.65
CA GLN A 155 -2.66 5.88 -18.44
C GLN A 155 -3.49 6.83 -17.60
N ARG A 156 -3.54 8.09 -18.04
CA ARG A 156 -4.43 9.10 -17.46
C ARG A 156 -5.80 9.01 -18.13
N LEU A 157 -6.83 8.81 -17.33
CA LEU A 157 -8.20 8.72 -17.82
C LEU A 157 -8.80 10.12 -18.06
N SER A 158 -9.67 10.21 -19.07
CA SER A 158 -10.40 11.44 -19.34
C SER A 158 -11.50 11.67 -18.28
N THR A 159 -11.97 12.92 -18.16
CA THR A 159 -13.09 13.22 -17.25
C THR A 159 -14.40 12.60 -17.73
N GLU A 160 -14.55 12.37 -19.04
CA GLU A 160 -15.68 11.67 -19.64
C GLU A 160 -15.69 10.19 -19.26
N ASP A 161 -14.55 9.52 -19.37
CA ASP A 161 -14.37 8.11 -18.98
C ASP A 161 -14.63 7.91 -17.49
N LEU A 162 -14.04 8.76 -16.64
CA LEU A 162 -14.32 8.76 -15.20
C LEU A 162 -15.80 9.08 -14.88
N GLY A 163 -16.49 9.76 -15.80
CA GLY A 163 -17.92 10.01 -15.74
C GLY A 163 -18.76 8.73 -15.84
N GLN A 164 -18.29 7.72 -16.59
CA GLN A 164 -18.98 6.44 -16.85
C GLN A 164 -19.00 5.51 -15.63
N VAL A 165 -18.06 5.67 -14.70
CA VAL A 165 -18.04 4.91 -13.45
C VAL A 165 -19.19 5.40 -12.59
N ASP A 166 -20.24 4.60 -12.39
CA ASP A 166 -21.39 4.97 -11.54
C ASP A 166 -21.24 4.50 -10.09
N ASP A 167 -22.16 4.96 -9.23
CA ASP A 167 -22.19 4.59 -7.81
C ASP A 167 -22.41 3.08 -7.64
N ASP A 168 -23.25 2.47 -8.49
CA ASP A 168 -23.59 1.05 -8.46
C ASP A 168 -22.38 0.17 -8.78
N PHE A 169 -21.56 0.56 -9.76
CA PHE A 169 -20.32 -0.13 -10.08
C PHE A 169 -19.36 -0.13 -8.87
N VAL A 170 -19.12 1.03 -8.26
CA VAL A 170 -18.23 1.12 -7.09
C VAL A 170 -18.78 0.33 -5.91
N ALA A 171 -20.08 0.42 -5.64
CA ALA A 171 -20.74 -0.37 -4.60
C ALA A 171 -20.62 -1.89 -4.87
N SER A 172 -20.76 -2.31 -6.13
CA SER A 172 -20.60 -3.73 -6.51
C SER A 172 -19.19 -4.25 -6.24
N LEU A 173 -18.15 -3.42 -6.43
CA LEU A 173 -16.77 -3.79 -6.12
C LEU A 173 -16.55 -3.94 -4.61
N PHE A 174 -17.06 -3.01 -3.80
CA PHE A 174 -17.01 -3.18 -2.35
C PHE A 174 -17.77 -4.43 -1.89
N GLN A 175 -18.94 -4.67 -2.47
CA GLN A 175 -19.76 -5.84 -2.16
C GLN A 175 -19.04 -7.16 -2.49
N ILE A 176 -18.25 -7.23 -3.57
CA ILE A 176 -17.40 -8.41 -3.84
C ILE A 176 -16.45 -8.66 -2.66
N ILE A 177 -15.82 -7.62 -2.11
CA ILE A 177 -14.87 -7.77 -1.01
C ILE A 177 -15.56 -8.26 0.27
N GLU A 178 -16.79 -7.80 0.54
CA GLU A 178 -17.53 -8.24 1.73
C GLU A 178 -18.07 -9.66 1.60
N GLU A 179 -18.44 -10.12 0.40
CA GLU A 179 -19.00 -11.45 0.19
C GLU A 179 -17.99 -12.59 0.41
N TYR A 180 -16.69 -12.31 0.22
CA TYR A 180 -15.63 -13.29 0.39
C TYR A 180 -14.79 -13.06 1.65
N SER A 181 -15.28 -12.26 2.62
CA SER A 181 -14.56 -11.86 3.84
C SER A 181 -13.93 -13.02 4.65
N ASP A 182 -14.50 -14.21 4.55
CA ASP A 182 -14.04 -15.41 5.27
C ASP A 182 -12.87 -16.15 4.59
N ASP A 183 -12.56 -15.83 3.32
CA ASP A 183 -11.50 -16.48 2.54
C ASP A 183 -10.31 -15.54 2.29
N VAL A 184 -9.32 -15.61 3.18
CA VAL A 184 -8.09 -14.80 3.12
C VAL A 184 -7.25 -15.11 1.87
N GLU A 185 -7.43 -16.28 1.26
CA GLU A 185 -6.71 -16.69 0.03
C GLU A 185 -7.57 -16.48 -1.23
N ASP A 186 -8.72 -15.81 -1.12
CA ASP A 186 -9.58 -15.57 -2.29
C ASP A 186 -8.84 -14.73 -3.34
N PRO A 187 -8.64 -15.29 -4.56
CA PRO A 187 -7.93 -14.61 -5.63
C PRO A 187 -8.62 -13.33 -6.13
N TYR A 188 -9.86 -13.04 -5.73
CA TYR A 188 -10.58 -11.82 -6.13
C TYR A 188 -10.30 -10.59 -5.30
N HIS A 189 -10.00 -10.75 -4.02
CA HIS A 189 -9.88 -9.61 -3.10
C HIS A 189 -8.90 -8.56 -3.60
N TYR A 190 -7.73 -9.02 -4.04
CA TYR A 190 -6.63 -8.14 -4.37
C TYR A 190 -6.82 -7.39 -5.72
N PRO A 191 -7.26 -8.03 -6.83
CA PRO A 191 -7.65 -7.33 -8.04
C PRO A 191 -8.72 -6.26 -7.82
N VAL A 192 -9.77 -6.55 -7.04
CA VAL A 192 -10.86 -5.59 -6.81
C VAL A 192 -10.38 -4.39 -5.99
N ILE A 193 -9.59 -4.62 -4.93
CA ILE A 193 -9.01 -3.53 -4.13
C ILE A 193 -8.10 -2.65 -4.99
N ARG A 194 -7.29 -3.25 -5.87
CA ARG A 194 -6.42 -2.53 -6.81
C ARG A 194 -7.21 -1.61 -7.74
N VAL A 195 -8.35 -2.07 -8.26
CA VAL A 195 -9.25 -1.24 -9.08
C VAL A 195 -9.80 -0.05 -8.27
N LEU A 196 -10.28 -0.27 -7.04
CA LEU A 196 -10.77 0.82 -6.18
C LEU A 196 -9.68 1.85 -5.88
N LEU A 197 -8.45 1.38 -5.64
CA LEU A 197 -7.29 2.22 -5.36
C LEU A 197 -6.88 3.08 -6.56
N VAL A 198 -6.81 2.50 -7.75
CA VAL A 198 -6.43 3.24 -8.97
C VAL A 198 -7.53 4.22 -9.39
N LEU A 199 -8.81 3.87 -9.24
CA LEU A 199 -9.92 4.79 -9.51
C LEU A 199 -9.88 5.99 -8.55
N ASN A 200 -9.61 5.75 -7.27
CA ASN A 200 -9.42 6.83 -6.29
C ASN A 200 -8.30 7.79 -6.72
N GLU A 201 -7.16 7.26 -7.18
CA GLU A 201 -6.05 8.07 -7.68
C GLU A 201 -6.44 8.87 -8.93
N GLN A 202 -7.11 8.25 -9.90
CA GLN A 202 -7.54 8.94 -11.13
C GLN A 202 -8.50 10.10 -10.83
N TYR A 203 -9.40 9.93 -9.85
CA TYR A 203 -10.23 11.03 -9.35
C TYR A 203 -9.40 12.16 -8.71
N MET A 204 -8.37 11.82 -7.93
CA MET A 204 -7.46 12.83 -7.36
C MET A 204 -6.73 13.62 -8.44
N VAL A 205 -6.17 12.94 -9.46
CA VAL A 205 -5.44 13.56 -10.57
C VAL A 205 -6.36 14.45 -11.42
N ALA A 206 -7.61 14.02 -11.67
CA ALA A 206 -8.59 14.84 -12.38
C ALA A 206 -8.89 16.15 -11.64
N SER A 207 -9.00 16.09 -10.30
CA SER A 207 -9.31 17.26 -9.47
C SER A 207 -8.20 18.31 -9.40
N THR A 208 -6.93 17.89 -9.51
CA THR A 208 -5.79 18.83 -9.51
C THR A 208 -5.64 19.53 -10.86
N THR A 209 -5.93 18.84 -11.97
CA THR A 209 -5.77 19.42 -13.31
C THR A 209 -6.85 20.44 -13.65
N SER A 210 -8.09 20.25 -13.18
CA SER A 210 -9.18 21.23 -13.33
C SER A 210 -8.90 22.57 -12.65
N THR A 211 -7.83 22.67 -11.85
CA THR A 211 -7.42 23.93 -11.19
C THR A 211 -6.50 24.77 -12.09
N THR A 212 -5.93 24.20 -13.15
CA THR A 212 -4.93 24.83 -14.02
C THR A 212 -5.42 25.15 -15.44
N GLU A 213 -6.43 24.43 -15.94
CA GLU A 213 -7.08 24.65 -17.24
C GLU A 213 -8.53 25.12 -17.03
N GLU A 214 -9.16 25.74 -18.04
CA GLU A 214 -10.53 26.28 -17.98
C GLU A 214 -11.49 25.32 -17.26
N ALA A 215 -11.79 25.65 -16.00
CA ALA A 215 -12.38 24.70 -15.07
C ALA A 215 -13.75 24.22 -15.57
N PRO A 216 -14.03 22.90 -15.63
CA PRO A 216 -15.39 22.41 -15.83
C PRO A 216 -16.29 22.95 -14.70
N ALA A 217 -17.55 23.24 -15.04
CA ALA A 217 -18.49 23.92 -14.14
C ALA A 217 -18.74 23.19 -12.81
N GLN A 218 -18.43 21.89 -12.73
CA GLN A 218 -18.45 21.11 -11.50
C GLN A 218 -17.26 20.15 -11.44
N PRO A 219 -16.54 20.08 -10.29
CA PRO A 219 -15.48 19.10 -10.10
C PRO A 219 -16.08 17.69 -10.03
N LEU A 220 -15.36 16.73 -10.61
CA LEU A 220 -15.80 15.35 -10.62
C LEU A 220 -15.81 14.79 -9.19
N THR A 221 -16.87 14.05 -8.83
CA THR A 221 -16.98 13.45 -7.49
C THR A 221 -16.17 12.16 -7.44
N ASN A 222 -15.26 12.07 -6.47
CA ASN A 222 -14.59 10.79 -6.17
C ASN A 222 -15.61 9.81 -5.59
N ARG A 223 -16.06 8.86 -6.42
CA ARG A 223 -17.13 7.93 -6.05
C ARG A 223 -16.71 6.89 -5.02
N VAL A 224 -15.43 6.52 -4.97
CA VAL A 224 -14.89 5.61 -3.93
C VAL A 224 -15.09 6.23 -2.54
N ILE A 225 -14.70 7.49 -2.37
CA ILE A 225 -14.89 8.22 -1.11
C ILE A 225 -16.37 8.52 -0.84
N LYS A 226 -17.15 8.84 -1.89
CA LYS A 226 -18.60 9.08 -1.76
C LYS A 226 -19.32 7.87 -1.18
N ILE A 227 -19.09 6.67 -1.74
CA ILE A 227 -19.74 5.44 -1.27
C ILE A 227 -19.32 5.11 0.16
N LEU A 228 -18.02 5.18 0.49
CA LEU A 228 -17.56 4.98 1.87
C LEU A 228 -18.12 6.02 2.85
N SER A 229 -18.34 7.26 2.40
CA SER A 229 -18.96 8.31 3.23
C SER A 229 -20.43 8.03 3.54
N LEU A 230 -21.16 7.39 2.62
CA LEU A 230 -22.60 7.14 2.75
C LEU A 230 -22.90 5.78 3.40
N GLN A 231 -22.06 4.78 3.14
CA GLN A 231 -22.32 3.37 3.44
C GLN A 231 -21.11 2.65 4.07
N GLY A 232 -20.13 3.38 4.60
CA GLY A 232 -18.88 2.78 5.10
C GLY A 232 -19.07 1.65 6.11
N SER A 233 -20.08 1.72 6.99
CA SER A 233 -20.37 0.65 7.95
C SER A 233 -20.72 -0.71 7.31
N SER A 234 -21.11 -0.71 6.04
CA SER A 234 -21.42 -1.92 5.27
C SER A 234 -20.19 -2.54 4.59
N TYR A 235 -19.04 -1.85 4.60
CA TYR A 235 -17.85 -2.25 3.85
C TYR A 235 -16.60 -2.40 4.75
N MET A 236 -16.77 -2.94 5.96
CA MET A 236 -15.70 -2.97 6.96
C MET A 236 -14.52 -3.85 6.57
N THR A 237 -14.76 -4.97 5.87
CA THR A 237 -13.70 -5.88 5.41
C THR A 237 -12.75 -5.19 4.44
N PHE A 238 -13.24 -4.26 3.61
CA PHE A 238 -12.35 -3.41 2.81
C PHE A 238 -11.34 -2.64 3.67
N GLY A 239 -11.76 -2.05 4.78
CA GLY A 239 -10.87 -1.29 5.68
C GLY A 239 -9.79 -2.18 6.28
N GLU A 240 -10.17 -3.35 6.77
CA GLU A 240 -9.25 -4.34 7.34
C GLU A 240 -8.21 -4.80 6.29
N ASN A 241 -8.67 -5.11 5.08
CA ASN A 241 -7.82 -5.54 3.97
C ASN A 241 -6.84 -4.45 3.53
N ILE A 242 -7.23 -3.17 3.53
CA ILE A 242 -6.31 -2.07 3.22
C ILE A 242 -5.11 -2.02 4.17
N ILE A 243 -5.34 -2.25 5.47
CA ILE A 243 -4.26 -2.26 6.48
C ILE A 243 -3.40 -3.52 6.33
N LEU A 244 -4.03 -4.67 6.09
CA LEU A 244 -3.35 -5.94 5.85
C LEU A 244 -2.44 -5.86 4.62
N LEU A 245 -2.92 -5.28 3.52
CA LEU A 245 -2.16 -5.08 2.30
C LEU A 245 -0.99 -4.12 2.54
N LEU A 246 -1.20 -2.96 3.17
CA LEU A 246 -0.10 -2.03 3.46
C LEU A 246 1.02 -2.67 4.30
N ASN A 247 0.68 -3.59 5.20
CA ASN A 247 1.64 -4.31 6.03
C ASN A 247 2.46 -5.36 5.25
N ARG A 248 1.92 -5.92 4.16
CA ARG A 248 2.54 -7.01 3.36
C ARG A 248 3.12 -6.52 2.04
N GLU A 249 2.64 -5.38 1.54
CA GLU A 249 2.99 -4.88 0.22
C GLU A 249 4.44 -4.41 0.17
N THR A 250 5.14 -4.79 -0.89
CA THR A 250 6.52 -4.40 -1.16
C THR A 250 6.63 -3.45 -2.35
N GLU A 251 5.61 -3.45 -3.22
CA GLU A 251 5.55 -2.61 -4.40
C GLU A 251 5.22 -1.16 -4.01
N THR A 252 6.14 -0.24 -4.33
CA THR A 252 6.07 1.17 -3.91
C THR A 252 4.85 1.89 -4.47
N SER A 253 4.44 1.60 -5.71
CA SER A 253 3.32 2.29 -6.34
C SER A 253 1.99 1.97 -5.63
N LEU A 254 1.77 0.71 -5.27
CA LEU A 254 0.56 0.28 -4.58
C LEU A 254 0.54 0.77 -3.12
N GLN A 255 1.70 0.81 -2.45
CA GLN A 255 1.81 1.48 -1.16
C GLN A 255 1.41 2.96 -1.26
N LEU A 256 1.84 3.67 -2.31
CA LEU A 256 1.44 5.06 -2.55
C LEU A 256 -0.07 5.18 -2.78
N LEU A 257 -0.68 4.30 -3.59
CA LEU A 257 -2.12 4.30 -3.82
C LEU A 257 -2.90 4.10 -2.51
N ILE A 258 -2.50 3.13 -1.69
CA ILE A 258 -3.11 2.86 -0.38
C ILE A 258 -3.00 4.10 0.52
N LEU A 259 -1.81 4.69 0.62
CA LEU A 259 -1.59 5.85 1.48
C LEU A 259 -2.39 7.08 1.01
N LYS A 260 -2.54 7.29 -0.29
CA LYS A 260 -3.36 8.40 -0.82
C LYS A 260 -4.85 8.19 -0.52
N LEU A 261 -5.36 6.96 -0.60
CA LEU A 261 -6.71 6.63 -0.14
C LEU A 261 -6.86 6.93 1.36
N LEU A 262 -5.94 6.43 2.20
CA LEU A 262 -5.96 6.68 3.65
C LEU A 262 -5.91 8.17 3.99
N TYR A 263 -5.12 8.96 3.26
CA TYR A 263 -5.09 10.41 3.41
C TYR A 263 -6.47 11.04 3.18
N LEU A 264 -7.17 10.66 2.10
CA LEU A 264 -8.52 11.16 1.83
C LEU A 264 -9.52 10.71 2.88
N LEU A 265 -9.46 9.46 3.32
CA LEU A 265 -10.35 8.94 4.37
C LEU A 265 -10.20 9.72 5.67
N PHE A 266 -8.96 9.99 6.11
CA PHE A 266 -8.70 10.72 7.36
C PHE A 266 -8.89 12.24 7.26
N THR A 267 -8.93 12.80 6.06
CA THR A 267 -9.17 14.25 5.86
C THR A 267 -10.63 14.57 5.54
N THR A 268 -11.43 13.56 5.18
CA THR A 268 -12.86 13.71 4.92
C THR A 268 -13.67 13.48 6.19
N LYS A 269 -14.48 14.46 6.58
CA LYS A 269 -15.26 14.43 7.83
C LYS A 269 -16.22 13.24 7.96
N ALA A 270 -16.75 12.73 6.84
CA ALA A 270 -17.67 11.59 6.89
C ALA A 270 -16.95 10.25 7.12
N THR A 271 -15.64 10.17 6.85
CA THR A 271 -14.88 8.90 6.83
C THR A 271 -13.70 8.89 7.80
N HIS A 272 -13.38 9.99 8.48
CA HIS A 272 -12.24 10.04 9.40
C HIS A 272 -12.36 9.10 10.62
N GLU A 273 -13.56 8.59 10.90
CA GLU A 273 -13.84 7.59 11.93
C GLU A 273 -14.18 6.21 11.36
N TYR A 274 -13.92 5.98 10.07
CA TYR A 274 -14.26 4.74 9.36
C TYR A 274 -13.65 3.48 9.98
N PHE A 275 -12.39 3.54 10.42
CA PHE A 275 -11.69 2.39 10.99
C PHE A 275 -11.97 2.25 12.48
N TYR A 276 -11.99 1.01 12.98
CA TYR A 276 -12.00 0.77 14.42
C TYR A 276 -10.69 1.23 15.06
N THR A 277 -10.75 1.58 16.34
CA THR A 277 -9.58 2.08 17.09
C THR A 277 -8.44 1.08 17.16
N ASN A 278 -8.73 -0.23 17.16
CA ASN A 278 -7.70 -1.26 17.15
C ASN A 278 -6.92 -1.27 15.83
N ASP A 279 -7.63 -1.17 14.72
CA ASP A 279 -7.03 -1.15 13.39
C ASP A 279 -6.19 0.10 13.18
N LEU A 280 -6.62 1.25 13.71
CA LEU A 280 -5.81 2.47 13.70
C LEU A 280 -4.51 2.34 14.48
N ARG A 281 -4.51 1.60 15.60
CA ARG A 281 -3.27 1.31 16.36
C ARG A 281 -2.34 0.43 15.54
N VAL A 282 -2.88 -0.60 14.88
CA VAL A 282 -2.11 -1.47 13.97
C VAL A 282 -1.54 -0.66 12.80
N LEU A 283 -2.35 0.21 12.18
CA LEU A 283 -1.92 1.08 11.09
C LEU A 283 -0.80 2.03 11.55
N LEU A 284 -0.93 2.64 12.73
CA LEU A 284 0.13 3.48 13.30
C LEU A 284 1.43 2.70 13.51
N ASP A 285 1.35 1.45 13.98
CA ASP A 285 2.51 0.58 14.14
C ASP A 285 3.18 0.26 12.79
N VAL A 286 2.38 -0.02 11.75
CA VAL A 286 2.87 -0.22 10.37
C VAL A 286 3.55 1.04 9.85
N ILE A 287 2.95 2.22 10.02
CA ILE A 287 3.52 3.49 9.57
C ILE A 287 4.84 3.81 10.29
N ILE A 288 4.89 3.64 11.62
CA ILE A 288 6.12 3.86 12.41
C ILE A 288 7.24 2.94 11.93
N ARG A 289 6.96 1.64 11.78
CA ARG A 289 7.94 0.66 11.31
C ARG A 289 8.43 1.02 9.91
N ASN A 290 7.51 1.24 8.97
CA ASN A 290 7.87 1.54 7.58
C ASN A 290 8.66 2.86 7.49
N LEU A 291 8.31 3.90 8.24
CA LEU A 291 9.08 5.15 8.26
C LEU A 291 10.54 4.97 8.74
N LEU A 292 10.78 4.03 9.66
CA LEU A 292 12.13 3.74 10.17
C LEU A 292 12.92 2.81 9.25
N ASP A 293 12.26 1.86 8.59
CA ASP A 293 12.89 0.86 7.73
C ASP A 293 13.11 1.35 6.29
N LEU A 294 12.46 2.45 5.88
CA LEU A 294 12.52 2.95 4.51
C LEU A 294 13.92 3.46 4.12
N PRO A 295 14.48 2.99 2.98
CA PRO A 295 15.73 3.50 2.45
C PRO A 295 15.60 4.97 2.05
N ASN A 296 16.73 5.68 2.03
CA ASN A 296 16.77 7.12 1.73
C ASN A 296 16.34 7.48 0.30
N GLU A 297 16.36 6.52 -0.63
CA GLU A 297 15.97 6.71 -2.03
C GLU A 297 14.45 6.86 -2.21
N LEU A 298 13.66 6.27 -1.30
CA LEU A 298 12.19 6.26 -1.38
C LEU A 298 11.56 7.50 -0.73
N VAL A 299 12.07 8.68 -1.11
CA VAL A 299 11.68 9.98 -0.53
C VAL A 299 10.18 10.27 -0.71
N SER A 300 9.64 10.04 -1.92
CA SER A 300 8.22 10.26 -2.20
C SER A 300 7.30 9.41 -1.34
N LEU A 301 7.69 8.16 -1.08
CA LEU A 301 6.95 7.24 -0.22
C LEU A 301 7.02 7.70 1.25
N ARG A 302 8.20 8.06 1.73
CA ARG A 302 8.39 8.65 3.06
C ARG A 302 7.53 9.90 3.26
N HIS A 303 7.51 10.82 2.30
CA HIS A 303 6.67 12.01 2.34
C HIS A 303 5.19 11.64 2.43
N THR A 304 4.76 10.62 1.69
CA THR A 304 3.35 10.19 1.67
C THR A 304 2.94 9.57 3.00
N TYR A 305 3.80 8.74 3.62
CA TYR A 305 3.58 8.26 4.99
C TYR A 305 3.45 9.40 6.00
N LEU A 306 4.37 10.39 5.96
CA LEU A 306 4.29 11.57 6.84
C LEU A 306 3.04 12.42 6.55
N ARG A 307 2.56 12.45 5.30
CA ARG A 307 1.32 13.12 4.95
C ARG A 307 0.09 12.45 5.54
N VAL A 308 0.06 11.11 5.59
CA VAL A 308 -1.01 10.31 6.21
C VAL A 308 -0.94 10.35 7.74
N LEU A 309 0.28 10.38 8.30
CA LEU A 309 0.49 10.38 9.75
C LEU A 309 -0.17 11.58 10.43
N TYR A 310 -0.12 12.77 9.84
CA TYR A 310 -0.77 13.95 10.43
C TYR A 310 -2.29 13.78 10.64
N PRO A 311 -3.12 13.57 9.60
CA PRO A 311 -4.56 13.43 9.78
C PRO A 311 -4.93 12.16 10.57
N LEU A 312 -4.13 11.09 10.49
CA LEU A 312 -4.29 9.92 11.36
C LEU A 312 -4.24 10.31 12.84
N LEU A 313 -3.26 11.12 13.27
CA LEU A 313 -3.12 11.51 14.68
C LEU A 313 -4.04 12.68 15.08
N ALA A 314 -4.41 13.54 14.13
CA ALA A 314 -5.15 14.77 14.39
C ALA A 314 -6.67 14.60 14.30
N HIS A 315 -7.17 13.78 13.37
CA HIS A 315 -8.60 13.76 13.03
C HIS A 315 -9.33 12.48 13.46
N THR A 316 -8.59 11.39 13.69
CA THR A 316 -9.20 10.10 14.06
C THR A 316 -9.37 9.97 15.57
N GLN A 317 -9.88 8.82 16.01
CA GLN A 317 -10.04 8.44 17.41
C GLN A 317 -8.70 8.42 18.18
N LEU A 318 -7.55 8.31 17.49
CA LEU A 318 -6.22 8.40 18.13
C LEU A 318 -5.90 9.78 18.70
N SER A 319 -6.64 10.82 18.28
CA SER A 319 -6.55 12.15 18.86
C SER A 319 -7.02 12.21 20.31
N GLN A 320 -7.81 11.23 20.76
CA GLN A 320 -8.39 11.16 22.09
C GLN A 320 -7.50 10.38 23.06
N PRO A 321 -7.51 10.71 24.36
CA PRO A 321 -6.85 9.91 25.39
C PRO A 321 -7.44 8.49 25.50
N PRO A 322 -6.64 7.45 25.81
CA PRO A 322 -5.19 7.48 26.03
C PRO A 322 -4.40 7.53 24.71
N HIS A 323 -3.46 8.47 24.63
CA HIS A 323 -2.63 8.69 23.45
C HIS A 323 -1.67 7.52 23.21
N TYR A 324 -1.99 6.68 22.22
CA TYR A 324 -1.21 5.48 21.89
C TYR A 324 0.18 5.87 21.35
N LYS A 325 1.23 5.27 21.93
CA LYS A 325 2.63 5.36 21.46
C LYS A 325 3.21 6.76 21.26
N ARG A 326 2.77 7.74 22.06
CA ARG A 326 3.26 9.13 22.01
C ARG A 326 4.79 9.24 21.95
N ASP A 327 5.49 8.56 22.86
CA ASP A 327 6.95 8.66 22.95
C ASP A 327 7.68 8.06 21.74
N GLU A 328 7.11 7.00 21.14
CA GLU A 328 7.67 6.37 19.94
C GLU A 328 7.50 7.29 18.73
N ILE A 329 6.35 7.96 18.61
CA ILE A 329 6.10 8.96 17.56
C ILE A 329 7.12 10.10 17.66
N LEU A 330 7.31 10.68 18.86
CA LEU A 330 8.27 11.76 19.06
C LEU A 330 9.71 11.34 18.71
N LYS A 331 10.11 10.10 19.07
CA LYS A 331 11.42 9.55 18.69
C LYS A 331 11.58 9.45 17.18
N VAL A 332 10.59 8.90 16.47
CA VAL A 332 10.61 8.78 15.00
C VAL A 332 10.73 10.17 14.36
N LEU A 333 9.94 11.14 14.82
CA LEU A 333 9.99 12.52 14.31
C LEU A 333 11.37 13.16 14.54
N SER A 334 11.97 12.95 15.71
CA SER A 334 13.31 13.51 16.00
C SER A 334 14.41 12.89 15.13
N LEU A 335 14.32 11.58 14.86
CA LEU A 335 15.23 10.87 13.96
C LEU A 335 15.11 11.37 12.53
N LEU A 336 13.88 11.50 12.01
CA LEU A 336 13.63 11.96 10.65
C LEU A 336 13.89 13.45 10.45
N GLY A 337 13.72 14.27 11.50
CA GLY A 337 14.00 15.70 11.50
C GLY A 337 15.49 16.05 11.54
N GLY A 338 16.38 15.05 11.61
CA GLY A 338 17.83 15.25 11.61
C GLY A 338 18.40 15.76 12.94
N SER A 339 17.61 15.78 14.03
CA SER A 339 18.04 16.32 15.32
C SER A 339 19.07 15.44 16.05
N SER A 340 19.24 14.19 15.65
CA SER A 340 19.94 13.18 16.46
C SER A 340 21.20 12.56 15.85
N ASN A 341 21.61 12.83 14.61
CA ASN A 341 22.85 12.24 14.09
C ASN A 341 23.63 13.12 13.10
N ALA A 342 24.80 13.62 13.53
CA ALA A 342 25.79 14.31 12.69
C ALA A 342 26.46 13.44 11.62
N HIS A 343 26.19 12.12 11.59
CA HIS A 343 26.81 11.14 10.70
C HIS A 343 25.93 10.74 9.49
N PHE A 344 24.71 11.24 9.39
CA PHE A 344 23.83 10.97 8.25
C PHE A 344 23.70 12.19 7.36
N ALA A 345 23.39 11.97 6.08
CA ALA A 345 23.03 13.03 5.16
C ALA A 345 21.84 13.84 5.75
N PRO A 346 21.85 15.17 5.63
CA PRO A 346 20.76 16.00 6.11
C PRO A 346 19.44 15.60 5.43
N ALA A 347 18.35 15.63 6.17
CA ALA A 347 17.02 15.39 5.63
C ALA A 347 16.65 16.49 4.62
N ASP A 348 15.86 16.13 3.60
CA ASP A 348 15.36 17.08 2.63
C ASP A 348 14.33 18.05 3.25
N ASP A 349 14.25 19.28 2.72
CA ASP A 349 13.39 20.35 3.23
C ASP A 349 11.91 19.93 3.36
N THR A 350 11.44 19.06 2.46
CA THR A 350 10.04 18.60 2.48
C THR A 350 9.81 17.64 3.64
N THR A 351 10.74 16.72 3.90
CA THR A 351 10.69 15.86 5.08
C THR A 351 10.67 16.70 6.36
N VAL A 352 11.55 17.69 6.49
CA VAL A 352 11.58 18.58 7.67
C VAL A 352 10.24 19.29 7.87
N ARG A 353 9.68 19.91 6.82
CA ARG A 353 8.35 20.56 6.89
C ARG A 353 7.23 19.61 7.28
N LEU A 354 7.25 18.37 6.77
CA LEU A 354 6.24 17.37 7.09
C LEU A 354 6.37 16.87 8.54
N VAL A 355 7.59 16.63 9.00
CA VAL A 355 7.89 16.27 10.41
C VAL A 355 7.40 17.36 11.35
N GLU A 356 7.73 18.64 11.07
CA GLU A 356 7.24 19.77 11.87
C GLU A 356 5.71 19.85 11.88
N ARG A 357 5.06 19.57 10.74
CA ARG A 357 3.59 19.56 10.66
C ARG A 357 2.99 18.48 11.54
N VAL A 358 3.57 17.27 11.58
CA VAL A 358 3.12 16.20 12.48
C VAL A 358 3.39 16.57 13.94
N ALA A 359 4.55 17.14 14.26
CA ALA A 359 4.89 17.56 15.62
C ALA A 359 3.94 18.63 16.19
N ARG A 360 3.25 19.40 15.34
CA ARG A 360 2.26 20.41 15.75
C ARG A 360 0.93 19.84 16.25
N VAL A 361 0.69 18.52 16.14
CA VAL A 361 -0.52 17.87 16.68
C VAL A 361 -0.63 18.15 18.18
N SER A 362 -1.81 18.58 18.61
CA SER A 362 -2.05 19.19 19.95
C SER A 362 -1.56 18.31 21.10
N TRP A 363 -1.83 17.01 21.04
CA TRP A 363 -1.47 16.06 22.09
C TRP A 363 -0.04 15.51 21.98
N LEU A 364 0.70 15.81 20.91
CA LEU A 364 2.13 15.48 20.80
C LEU A 364 3.02 16.57 21.39
N ARG A 365 2.55 17.82 21.38
CA ARG A 365 3.26 18.93 22.03
C ARG A 365 3.53 18.53 23.46
N GLU A 366 4.78 18.61 23.86
CA GLU A 366 5.07 18.80 25.28
C GLU A 366 4.22 20.01 25.66
N GLU A 367 3.23 19.81 26.52
CA GLU A 367 2.80 20.96 27.31
C GLU A 367 4.12 21.42 27.90
N ASP A 368 4.58 22.61 27.50
CA ASP A 368 5.61 23.31 28.24
C ASP A 368 5.13 23.13 29.68
N ILE A 369 5.80 22.24 30.42
CA ILE A 369 5.66 22.20 31.86
C ILE A 369 6.29 23.52 32.17
N SER A 370 5.47 24.58 32.13
CA SER A 370 5.86 25.96 32.32
C SER A 370 6.81 25.88 33.49
N GLU A 371 8.01 26.41 33.37
CA GLU A 371 9.04 26.26 34.40
C GLU A 371 8.47 26.59 35.81
N GLY A 372 7.36 27.34 35.89
CA GLY A 372 6.50 27.52 37.05
C GLY A 372 5.81 26.28 37.67
N GLN A 373 5.43 25.24 36.93
CA GLN A 373 4.91 23.97 37.47
C GLN A 373 6.02 23.08 38.04
N VAL A 374 7.18 23.01 37.37
CA VAL A 374 8.36 22.31 37.91
C VAL A 374 8.88 23.04 39.14
N ALA A 375 8.93 24.38 39.10
CA ALA A 375 9.26 25.22 40.25
C ALA A 375 8.24 25.08 41.39
N ARG A 376 6.93 25.02 41.11
CA ARG A 376 5.90 24.77 42.14
C ARG A 376 6.02 23.39 42.79
N LYS A 377 6.37 22.36 42.02
CA LYS A 377 6.61 21.00 42.54
C LYS A 377 7.91 20.90 43.33
N LEU A 378 8.97 21.60 42.90
CA LEU A 378 10.25 21.66 43.62
C LEU A 378 10.20 22.54 44.88
N LEU A 379 9.38 23.61 44.90
CA LEU A 379 9.23 24.52 46.03
C LEU A 379 8.17 24.08 47.05
N GLY A 380 7.50 22.94 46.85
CA GLY A 380 6.63 22.33 47.87
C GLY A 380 5.40 23.14 48.26
N ILE A 381 4.94 24.10 47.44
CA ILE A 381 3.74 24.89 47.74
C ILE A 381 2.55 24.27 47.03
N SER A 382 1.95 23.24 47.64
CA SER A 382 0.62 22.78 47.25
C SER A 382 -0.43 23.67 47.90
N LEU A 383 -1.14 24.47 47.11
CA LEU A 383 -2.44 25.01 47.52
C LEU A 383 -3.53 24.29 46.72
N SER A 384 -4.55 23.81 47.42
CA SER A 384 -5.68 23.07 46.86
C SER A 384 -6.56 23.97 45.97
N PRO A 385 -7.28 23.41 44.97
CA PRO A 385 -8.01 24.20 43.95
C PRO A 385 -9.16 25.07 44.46
N SER A 386 -9.48 25.03 45.75
CA SER A 386 -10.60 25.75 46.37
C SER A 386 -10.27 27.18 46.83
N GLN A 387 -9.04 27.67 46.64
CA GLN A 387 -8.63 29.02 47.07
C GLN A 387 -8.22 29.97 45.93
N SER A 388 -8.39 29.57 44.65
CA SER A 388 -8.02 30.43 43.51
C SER A 388 -9.13 31.38 43.03
N ALA A 389 -10.20 31.55 43.81
CA ALA A 389 -11.25 32.52 43.52
C ALA A 389 -11.13 33.74 44.43
N SER A 390 -10.45 34.78 43.95
CA SER A 390 -10.64 36.14 44.47
C SER A 390 -10.36 37.17 43.39
N CYS A 391 -11.44 37.79 42.91
CA CYS A 391 -11.44 39.03 42.17
C CYS A 391 -10.88 40.14 43.09
N VAL A 392 -9.73 40.72 42.74
CA VAL A 392 -9.24 41.94 43.38
C VAL A 392 -9.05 43.00 42.31
N SER A 393 -9.85 44.05 42.42
CA SER A 393 -9.90 45.21 41.54
C SER A 393 -8.67 46.10 41.68
N VAL A 394 -8.28 46.73 40.58
CA VAL A 394 -7.08 47.55 40.35
C VAL A 394 -7.13 48.93 41.05
N VAL A 395 -7.59 49.04 42.30
CA VAL A 395 -7.82 50.35 42.96
C VAL A 395 -6.92 50.61 44.18
N ASP A 396 -6.18 49.62 44.71
CA ASP A 396 -5.41 49.81 45.95
C ASP A 396 -3.88 49.98 45.78
N ILE A 397 -3.36 50.20 44.56
CA ILE A 397 -1.92 50.47 44.30
C ILE A 397 -1.63 51.98 44.32
N ALA A 398 -2.15 52.71 45.30
CA ALA A 398 -1.97 54.16 45.40
C ALA A 398 -1.55 54.66 46.79
N ALA A 399 -0.95 53.81 47.62
CA ALA A 399 -0.52 54.23 48.96
C ALA A 399 0.73 53.51 49.47
N VAL A 400 1.87 53.57 48.77
CA VAL A 400 3.19 53.62 49.42
C VAL A 400 4.16 54.36 48.50
N SER A 401 4.57 55.56 48.90
CA SER A 401 5.64 56.34 48.29
C SER A 401 6.81 56.52 49.27
N GLU A 402 8.03 56.31 48.75
CA GLU A 402 9.32 56.93 49.16
C GLU A 402 9.99 56.45 50.48
N LYS A 403 11.33 56.32 50.66
CA LYS A 403 12.54 56.82 49.95
C LYS A 403 13.84 56.12 50.52
N PRO A 404 15.10 56.49 50.15
CA PRO A 404 16.19 55.54 49.90
C PRO A 404 17.41 55.64 50.85
N GLY A 405 18.31 54.65 50.78
CA GLY A 405 19.73 54.86 51.05
C GLY A 405 20.47 53.82 51.90
N VAL A 406 21.75 53.63 51.52
CA VAL A 406 22.95 53.44 52.38
C VAL A 406 23.62 52.04 52.43
N GLN A 407 24.76 52.00 51.73
CA GLN A 407 26.09 51.43 52.03
C GLN A 407 26.40 49.92 51.98
N THR A 408 27.43 49.64 51.16
CA THR A 408 28.30 48.46 51.11
C THR A 408 29.29 48.42 52.29
N PRO A 409 30.03 47.32 52.47
CA PRO A 409 31.46 47.44 52.16
C PRO A 409 32.06 46.26 51.39
N SER A 410 33.13 46.60 50.68
CA SER A 410 34.01 45.78 49.85
C SER A 410 35.18 45.18 50.68
N ARG A 411 35.73 44.03 50.24
CA ARG A 411 37.17 43.73 50.42
C ARG A 411 37.68 42.74 49.36
N LYS A 412 38.66 43.20 48.56
CA LYS A 412 39.56 42.47 47.64
C LYS A 412 40.74 41.80 48.39
N ALA A 413 41.30 40.73 47.79
CA ALA A 413 42.73 40.53 47.43
C ALA A 413 42.83 39.14 46.74
N GLU A 414 43.16 38.91 45.46
CA GLU A 414 44.35 39.15 44.60
C GLU A 414 45.55 38.18 44.83
N PHE A 415 46.06 37.62 43.71
CA PHE A 415 47.34 36.89 43.46
C PHE A 415 47.47 35.41 43.93
N ASP A 416 48.11 34.45 43.24
CA ASP A 416 48.84 34.40 41.95
C ASP A 416 49.05 32.93 41.46
N GLU A 417 49.54 32.84 40.22
CA GLU A 417 50.02 31.80 39.28
C GLU A 417 50.69 30.46 39.69
N SER A 418 50.78 29.62 38.63
CA SER A 418 51.80 28.60 38.24
C SER A 418 51.39 27.13 38.43
N LEU A 419 51.04 26.39 37.36
CA LEU A 419 51.85 25.71 36.31
C LEU A 419 52.58 24.44 36.80
N HIS A 420 52.12 23.25 36.37
CA HIS A 420 52.88 22.24 35.57
C HIS A 420 52.18 20.86 35.53
N ASP A 421 51.89 20.45 34.29
CA ASP A 421 52.26 19.19 33.60
C ASP A 421 52.11 17.77 34.20
N GLU A 422 51.53 16.96 33.32
CA GLU A 422 51.84 15.57 32.91
C GLU A 422 51.37 14.32 33.68
N GLU A 423 50.57 13.54 32.93
CA GLU A 423 50.56 12.09 32.69
C GLU A 423 50.60 11.07 33.84
N GLY A 424 49.71 10.05 33.74
CA GLY A 424 49.91 8.77 34.40
C GLY A 424 48.63 7.97 34.69
N GLU A 425 48.48 6.86 33.96
CA GLU A 425 47.45 5.82 34.03
C GLU A 425 47.15 5.27 35.44
N ASN A 426 45.91 4.83 35.73
CA ASN A 426 45.50 3.40 35.65
C ASN A 426 44.11 3.11 36.29
N VAL A 427 43.30 2.39 35.51
CA VAL A 427 42.25 1.39 35.80
C VAL A 427 41.72 1.24 37.25
N GLU A 428 40.39 1.37 37.40
CA GLU A 428 39.61 0.35 38.14
C GLU A 428 38.15 0.22 37.64
N LYS A 429 37.83 -0.98 37.14
CA LYS A 429 36.50 -1.43 36.71
C LYS A 429 35.65 -1.76 37.95
N LYS A 430 34.49 -1.11 38.12
CA LYS A 430 33.40 -1.65 38.96
C LYS A 430 32.20 -2.10 38.13
N ARG A 431 31.98 -3.41 38.18
CA ARG A 431 30.87 -4.16 37.60
C ARG A 431 29.53 -3.70 38.17
N ARG A 432 28.55 -3.44 37.30
CA ARG A 432 27.15 -3.19 37.68
C ARG A 432 26.45 -4.52 37.93
N HIS A 433 25.85 -4.69 39.10
CA HIS A 433 24.92 -5.77 39.40
C HIS A 433 23.55 -5.49 38.76
N PRO A 434 22.85 -6.51 38.21
CA PRO A 434 21.49 -6.36 37.72
C PRO A 434 20.45 -6.33 38.87
N PRO A 435 19.31 -5.63 38.71
CA PRO A 435 18.28 -5.55 39.73
C PRO A 435 17.47 -6.87 39.85
N PRO A 436 16.84 -7.13 41.02
CA PRO A 436 16.13 -8.38 41.30
C PRO A 436 14.75 -8.47 40.61
N PRO A 437 14.21 -9.69 40.42
CA PRO A 437 12.93 -9.90 39.72
C PRO A 437 11.72 -9.56 40.59
N VAL A 438 10.65 -9.10 39.91
CA VAL A 438 9.36 -8.71 40.50
C VAL A 438 8.54 -9.95 40.92
N PRO A 439 7.90 -9.97 42.11
CA PRO A 439 7.06 -11.07 42.56
C PRO A 439 5.68 -11.10 41.87
N PRO A 440 5.04 -12.28 41.71
CA PRO A 440 3.78 -12.41 40.99
C PRO A 440 2.57 -11.96 41.83
N ILE A 441 1.69 -11.17 41.21
CA ILE A 441 0.38 -10.78 41.74
C ILE A 441 -0.57 -11.97 41.64
N LYS A 442 -1.16 -12.38 42.77
CA LYS A 442 -2.27 -13.35 42.83
C LYS A 442 -3.59 -12.59 42.83
N LEU A 443 -4.37 -12.71 41.75
CA LEU A 443 -5.80 -12.39 41.73
C LEU A 443 -6.56 -13.72 41.80
N ALA A 444 -7.33 -13.91 42.86
CA ALA A 444 -8.23 -15.04 43.03
C ALA A 444 -9.67 -14.56 42.90
N VAL A 445 -10.40 -15.04 41.88
CA VAL A 445 -11.86 -15.08 41.86
C VAL A 445 -12.32 -16.36 41.12
N ASN A 446 -13.17 -17.12 41.81
CA ASN A 446 -14.01 -18.26 41.38
C ASN A 446 -13.31 -19.57 40.95
N GLY A 447 -13.24 -20.50 41.90
CA GLY A 447 -12.59 -21.81 41.76
C GLY A 447 -13.28 -22.77 40.81
N ILE A 448 -12.51 -23.22 39.81
CA ILE A 448 -12.60 -24.53 39.17
C ILE A 448 -11.15 -24.96 38.85
N VAL A 449 -10.73 -26.11 39.37
CA VAL A 449 -9.38 -26.68 39.15
C VAL A 449 -9.35 -27.41 37.80
N LYS A 450 -8.57 -26.93 36.83
CA LYS A 450 -8.18 -27.70 35.61
C LYS A 450 -6.66 -27.91 35.59
N LYS A 451 -6.23 -29.17 35.46
CA LYS A 451 -4.82 -29.60 35.35
C LYS A 451 -4.24 -29.15 33.99
N LEU A 452 -3.03 -28.58 34.01
CA LEU A 452 -2.23 -28.31 32.81
C LEU A 452 -1.66 -29.62 32.23
N PRO A 453 -1.57 -29.77 30.89
CA PRO A 453 -0.94 -30.91 30.23
C PRO A 453 0.60 -30.83 30.26
N PRO A 454 1.33 -31.95 30.14
CA PRO A 454 2.79 -31.98 30.21
C PRO A 454 3.47 -31.41 28.96
N GLN A 455 4.62 -30.76 29.15
CA GLN A 455 5.47 -30.21 28.08
C GLN A 455 6.07 -31.30 27.18
N ALA A 456 6.12 -31.04 25.87
CA ALA A 456 6.74 -31.91 24.87
C ALA A 456 8.28 -31.82 24.86
N PRO A 457 9.00 -32.91 24.55
CA PRO A 457 10.47 -32.94 24.52
C PRO A 457 11.06 -32.25 23.27
N PRO A 458 12.34 -31.82 23.31
CA PRO A 458 12.96 -31.02 22.25
C PRO A 458 13.23 -31.83 20.97
N ARG A 459 12.96 -31.20 19.81
CA ARG A 459 13.13 -31.78 18.46
C ARG A 459 14.60 -32.08 18.13
N ARG A 460 14.87 -33.33 17.73
CA ARG A 460 16.17 -33.83 17.26
C ARG A 460 16.36 -33.45 15.77
N ARG A 461 17.43 -32.72 15.45
CA ARG A 461 17.86 -32.42 14.06
C ARG A 461 18.28 -33.72 13.35
N THR A 462 17.58 -34.11 12.28
CA THR A 462 18.02 -35.16 11.33
C THR A 462 18.48 -34.51 10.03
N LYS A 463 19.73 -34.78 9.64
CA LYS A 463 20.33 -34.40 8.35
C LYS A 463 19.81 -35.37 7.27
N LEU A 464 19.27 -34.83 6.17
CA LEU A 464 19.00 -35.58 4.94
C LEU A 464 20.33 -36.01 4.30
N LYS A 465 20.38 -37.27 3.84
CA LYS A 465 21.49 -37.83 3.06
C LYS A 465 20.95 -38.08 1.64
N THR A 466 21.57 -37.41 0.67
CA THR A 466 21.32 -37.51 -0.77
C THR A 466 21.74 -38.90 -1.26
N ILE A 467 20.89 -39.57 -2.04
CA ILE A 467 21.23 -40.79 -2.79
C ILE A 467 21.28 -40.41 -4.26
N ALA A 468 22.48 -40.52 -4.84
CA ALA A 468 22.71 -40.46 -6.27
C ALA A 468 22.50 -41.86 -6.86
N ALA A 469 21.83 -41.93 -8.01
CA ALA A 469 21.71 -43.12 -8.83
C ALA A 469 22.65 -42.99 -10.03
N SER A 470 23.58 -43.93 -10.18
CA SER A 470 24.17 -44.29 -11.47
C SER A 470 24.98 -45.59 -11.37
N ASP A 471 24.51 -46.56 -12.15
CA ASP A 471 25.27 -47.42 -13.06
C ASP A 471 25.86 -48.77 -12.59
N SER A 472 25.92 -49.70 -13.56
CA SER A 472 26.21 -51.14 -13.58
C SER A 472 24.98 -52.05 -13.45
N GLY A 473 24.69 -53.01 -14.32
CA GLY A 473 25.38 -53.51 -15.51
C GLY A 473 24.69 -54.82 -15.96
N GLU A 474 24.79 -55.11 -17.26
CA GLU A 474 24.80 -56.44 -17.89
C GLU A 474 23.55 -57.36 -17.91
N SER A 475 23.29 -57.82 -19.14
CA SER A 475 22.34 -58.83 -19.66
C SER A 475 22.54 -60.24 -19.07
N PRO A 476 21.60 -61.19 -19.28
CA PRO A 476 21.56 -62.01 -20.53
C PRO A 476 20.12 -62.23 -21.06
N VAL A 477 19.89 -62.27 -22.37
CA VAL A 477 19.80 -63.46 -23.25
C VAL A 477 18.90 -64.58 -22.70
N GLY A 478 17.83 -64.92 -23.44
CA GLY A 478 17.25 -66.28 -23.43
C GLY A 478 15.75 -66.41 -23.69
N GLU A 479 15.41 -66.69 -24.95
CA GLU A 479 14.39 -67.67 -25.40
C GLU A 479 12.90 -67.47 -25.03
N SER A 480 12.10 -67.02 -25.99
CA SER A 480 11.13 -67.83 -26.78
C SER A 480 10.07 -66.95 -27.44
#